data_AF-A0A7X9DGE2-F1
#
_entry.id   AF-A0A7X9DGE2-F1
#
_cell.length_a   1.000
_cell.length_b   1.000
_cell.length_c   1.000
_cell.angle_alpha   90.00
_cell.angle_beta   90.00
_cell.angle_gamma   90.00
#
_symmetry.space_group_name_H-M   'P 1'
#
loop_
_entity.id
_entity.type
_entity.pdbx_description
1 polymer ?
#
loop_
_entity_poly.entity_id
_entity_poly.type
_entity_poly.pdbx_seq_one_letter_code
_entity_poly.pdbx_strand_id
1 'polypeptide(L)' 'MEKMVQDPIGYARDVVGKDPLATFLGIEVEEVKHGYARCGLTIKPEYLNAVERAHGGIIHAVADQAFAVASNSMG' A
#
# COMPACT_ATOMS: atom_id res chain seq x y z
N MET A 1 -5.50 16.14 14.11
CA MET A 1 -4.14 15.56 14.17
C MET A 1 -3.83 14.89 15.50
N GLU A 2 -4.14 15.48 16.66
CA GLU A 2 -3.83 14.87 17.98
C GLU A 2 -4.43 13.47 18.24
N LYS A 3 -5.57 13.12 17.62
CA LYS A 3 -6.19 11.79 17.78
C LYS A 3 -5.50 10.66 17.00
N MET A 4 -4.61 10.96 16.03
CA MET A 4 -4.07 9.96 15.10
C MET A 4 -2.88 9.17 15.67
N VAL A 5 -2.22 9.68 16.72
CA VAL A 5 -1.05 9.03 17.34
C VAL A 5 -1.45 7.96 18.37
N GLN A 6 -2.73 7.87 18.75
CA GLN A 6 -3.19 6.89 19.76
C GLN A 6 -3.35 5.47 19.19
N ASP A 7 -3.50 5.32 17.89
CA ASP A 7 -3.58 4.03 17.19
C ASP A 7 -2.83 4.11 15.85
N PRO A 8 -1.50 3.99 15.86
CA PRO A 8 -0.71 4.09 14.64
C PRO A 8 -0.99 2.93 13.67
N ILE A 9 -1.36 1.75 14.18
CA ILE A 9 -1.75 0.61 13.33
C ILE A 9 -3.07 0.90 12.62
N GLY A 10 -4.08 1.39 13.34
CA GLY A 10 -5.35 1.80 12.76
C GLY A 10 -5.18 2.94 11.76
N TYR A 11 -4.36 3.94 12.07
CA TYR A 11 -4.03 5.02 11.14
C TYR A 11 -3.37 4.49 9.85
N ALA A 12 -2.34 3.65 10.00
CA ALA A 12 -1.66 3.04 8.87
C ALA A 12 -2.60 2.19 8.00
N ARG A 13 -3.50 1.40 8.61
CA ARG A 13 -4.45 0.57 7.87
C ARG A 13 -5.56 1.37 7.20
N ASP A 14 -6.22 2.24 7.96
CA ASP A 14 -7.51 2.80 7.58
C ASP A 14 -7.42 4.16 6.90
N VAL A 15 -6.27 4.84 7.01
CA VAL A 15 -6.00 6.13 6.35
C VAL A 15 -4.92 5.97 5.29
N VAL A 16 -3.71 5.57 5.69
CA VAL A 16 -2.59 5.42 4.74
C VAL A 16 -2.85 4.26 3.77
N GLY A 17 -3.39 3.15 4.28
CA GLY A 17 -3.77 1.98 3.50
C GLY A 17 -4.87 2.23 2.46
N LYS A 18 -5.61 3.34 2.58
CA LYS A 18 -6.65 3.78 1.64
C LYS A 18 -6.19 4.97 0.79
N ASP A 19 -4.90 5.08 0.53
CA ASP A 19 -4.35 6.07 -0.39
C ASP A 19 -5.13 6.07 -1.72
N PRO A 20 -5.51 7.23 -2.29
CA PRO A 20 -6.34 7.28 -3.48
C PRO A 20 -5.71 6.61 -4.71
N LEU A 21 -4.39 6.75 -4.92
CA LEU A 21 -3.71 6.11 -6.04
C LEU A 21 -3.64 4.60 -5.84
N ALA A 22 -3.28 4.16 -4.64
CA ALA A 22 -3.26 2.74 -4.31
C ALA A 22 -4.64 2.09 -4.50
N THR A 23 -5.69 2.76 -4.02
CA THR A 23 -7.09 2.33 -4.19
C THR A 23 -7.50 2.29 -5.65
N PHE A 24 -7.13 3.30 -6.45
CA PHE A 24 -7.39 3.35 -7.88
C PHE A 24 -6.74 2.19 -8.65
N LEU A 25 -5.50 1.84 -8.29
CA LEU A 25 -4.78 0.71 -8.88
C LEU A 25 -5.33 -0.65 -8.41
N GLY A 26 -6.12 -0.68 -7.32
CA GLY A 26 -6.61 -1.91 -6.71
C GLY A 26 -5.55 -2.62 -5.86
N ILE A 27 -4.66 -1.86 -5.23
CA ILE A 27 -3.73 -2.38 -4.22
C ILE A 27 -4.51 -2.59 -2.92
N GLU A 28 -4.38 -3.77 -2.34
CA GLU A 28 -5.03 -4.15 -1.08
C GLU A 28 -3.98 -4.27 0.03
N VAL A 29 -4.29 -3.73 1.21
CA VAL A 29 -3.50 -3.96 2.43
C VAL A 29 -4.00 -5.24 3.09
N GLU A 30 -3.22 -6.30 3.02
CA GLU A 30 -3.56 -7.63 3.53
C GLU A 30 -3.26 -7.78 5.03
N GLU A 31 -2.21 -7.11 5.51
CA GLU A 31 -1.75 -7.21 6.89
C GLU A 31 -1.02 -5.93 7.32
N VAL A 32 -1.27 -5.47 8.55
CA VAL A 32 -0.54 -4.37 9.18
C VAL A 32 -0.13 -4.81 10.59
N LYS A 33 1.14 -4.62 10.91
CA LYS A 33 1.72 -4.75 12.25
C LYS A 33 2.67 -3.59 12.48
N HIS A 34 3.17 -3.46 13.70
CA HIS A 34 4.17 -2.45 14.05
C HIS A 34 5.44 -2.61 13.18
N GLY A 35 5.69 -1.63 12.31
CA GLY A 35 6.82 -1.58 11.38
C GLY A 35 6.70 -2.52 10.18
N TYR A 36 5.52 -3.09 9.93
CA TYR A 36 5.32 -4.08 8.88
C TYR A 36 3.97 -3.91 8.18
N ALA A 37 3.99 -4.04 6.87
CA ALA A 37 2.78 -4.14 6.06
C ALA A 37 2.98 -5.18 4.96
N ARG A 38 1.90 -5.91 4.65
CA ARG A 38 1.79 -6.72 3.44
C ARG A 38 0.72 -6.12 2.55
N CYS A 39 1.10 -5.83 1.31
CA CYS A 39 0.19 -5.34 0.28
C CYS A 39 0.22 -6.28 -0.92
N GLY A 40 -0.92 -6.42 -1.58
CA GLY A 40 -1.12 -7.24 -2.76
C GLY A 40 -1.86 -6.49 -3.86
N LEU A 41 -1.70 -6.94 -5.09
CA LEU A 41 -2.46 -6.47 -6.25
C LEU A 41 -2.57 -7.61 -7.27
N THR A 42 -3.73 -7.75 -7.90
CA THR A 42 -3.91 -8.65 -9.04
C THR A 42 -3.51 -7.92 -10.34
N ILE A 43 -2.57 -8.50 -11.09
CA ILE A 43 -2.11 -7.94 -12.37
C ILE A 43 -3.22 -8.00 -13.42
N LYS A 44 -3.39 -6.88 -14.14
CA LYS A 44 -4.33 -6.72 -15.26
C LYS A 44 -3.57 -6.46 -16.58
N PRO A 45 -4.20 -6.66 -17.75
CA PRO A 45 -3.55 -6.41 -19.05
C PRO A 45 -2.95 -5.00 -19.18
N GLU A 46 -3.64 -3.97 -18.68
CA GLU A 46 -3.17 -2.58 -18.69
C GLU A 46 -1.97 -2.30 -17.75
N TYR A 47 -1.60 -3.26 -16.90
CA TYR A 47 -0.46 -3.18 -15.98
C TYR A 47 0.80 -3.86 -16.53
N LEU A 48 0.75 -4.35 -17.77
CA LEU A 48 1.87 -5.02 -18.42
C LEU A 48 2.80 -4.01 -19.12
N ASN A 49 4.08 -4.34 -19.19
CA ASN A 49 5.04 -3.65 -20.05
C ASN A 49 5.02 -4.20 -21.49
N ALA A 50 5.87 -3.66 -22.36
CA ALA A 50 5.97 -4.04 -23.77
C ALA A 50 6.33 -5.52 -24.03
N VAL A 51 6.75 -6.26 -23.00
CA VAL A 51 7.10 -7.70 -23.08
C VAL A 51 6.16 -8.57 -22.25
N GLU A 52 4.95 -8.09 -21.97
CA GLU A 52 3.90 -8.84 -21.28
C GLU A 52 4.32 -9.33 -19.88
N ARG A 53 5.03 -8.48 -19.14
CA ARG A 53 5.35 -8.69 -17.72
C ARG A 53 4.78 -7.56 -16.89
N ALA A 54 4.58 -7.77 -15.59
CA ALA A 54 4.19 -6.70 -14.68
C ALA A 54 5.12 -5.50 -14.86
N HIS A 55 4.53 -4.34 -15.17
CA HIS A 55 5.30 -3.11 -15.41
C HIS A 55 6.03 -2.70 -14.13
N GLY A 56 7.29 -2.27 -14.26
CA GLY A 56 8.11 -1.87 -13.11
C GLY A 56 7.45 -0.80 -12.24
N GLY A 57 6.72 0.14 -12.86
CA GLY A 57 5.92 1.14 -12.13
C GLY A 57 4.81 0.57 -11.27
N ILE A 58 4.18 -0.55 -11.68
CA ILE A 58 3.13 -1.21 -10.89
C ILE A 58 3.76 -1.97 -9.71
N ILE A 59 4.87 -2.66 -9.94
CA ILE A 59 5.65 -3.30 -8.88
C ILE A 59 6.08 -2.25 -7.83
N HIS A 60 6.59 -1.11 -8.31
CA HIS A 60 7.01 -0.02 -7.45
C HIS A 60 5.84 0.60 -6.67
N ALA A 61 4.66 0.75 -7.28
CA ALA A 61 3.48 1.27 -6.58
C ALA A 61 3.06 0.37 -5.40
N VAL A 62 3.10 -0.97 -5.57
CA VAL A 62 2.82 -1.91 -4.46
C VAL A 62 3.88 -1.79 -3.36
N ALA A 63 5.16 -1.70 -3.74
CA ALA A 63 6.26 -1.55 -2.79
C ALA A 63 6.19 -0.23 -2.01
N ASP A 64 5.88 0.87 -2.70
CA ASP A 64 5.71 2.21 -2.11
C ASP A 64 4.56 2.22 -1.11
N GLN A 65 3.40 1.67 -1.49
CA GLN A 65 2.25 1.56 -0.60
C GLN A 65 2.55 0.70 0.63
N ALA A 66 3.22 -0.44 0.46
CA ALA A 66 3.64 -1.28 1.59
C ALA A 66 4.60 -0.53 2.53
N PHE A 67 5.56 0.22 1.98
CA PHE A 67 6.51 1.01 2.75
C PHE A 67 5.81 2.15 3.52
N ALA A 68 4.88 2.85 2.87
CA ALA A 68 4.10 3.92 3.49
C ALA A 68 3.27 3.41 4.67
N VAL A 69 2.53 2.31 4.48
CA VAL A 69 1.73 1.69 5.54
C VAL A 69 2.62 1.18 6.68
N ALA A 70 3.71 0.47 6.37
CA ALA A 70 4.64 -0.03 7.38
C ALA A 70 5.26 1.10 8.21
N SER A 71 5.72 2.17 7.56
CA SER A 71 6.40 3.28 8.26
C SER A 71 5.44 4.08 9.15
N ASN A 72 4.20 4.29 8.70
CA ASN A 72 3.18 5.01 9.48
C ASN A 72 2.57 4.17 10.62
N SER A 73 2.86 2.85 10.69
CA SER A 73 2.39 1.98 11.77
C SER A 73 3.17 2.13 13.08
N MET A 74 4.18 3.00 13.11
CA MET A 74 5.13 3.19 14.21
C MET A 74 4.86 4.41 15.09
N GLY A 75 3.95 5.32 14.69
CA GLY A 75 3.65 6.58 15.40
C GLY A 75 4.39 7.78 14.83
#